data_AF-A0A8B6H3K0-F1
#
_entry.id   AF-A0A8B6H3K0-F1
#
_cell.length_a   1.000
_cell.length_b   1.000
_cell.length_c   1.000
_cell.angle_alpha   90.00
_cell.angle_beta   90.00
_cell.angle_gamma   90.00
#
_symmetry.space_group_name_H-M   'P 1'
#
loop_
_entity.id
_entity.type
_entity.pdbx_description
1 polymer ?
#
loop_
_entity_poly.entity_id
_entity_poly.type
_entity_poly.pdbx_seq_one_letter_code
_entity_poly.pdbx_strand_id
1 'polypeptide(L)'
;MRKLNGSRPRPQSLYDDQDDEKLDLKIDSIAPKKKTPTFVYVLTFFSALGGFLFGYDTGVISGAMMLLRNEFLLSSVWQALIVSVTVAAAAVFALIGGCLNDRAGRRPVIMSASIIFTIGALCMGIARDRYLLLAGRVVVGAGI
;
A
#
# COMPACT_ATOMS: atom_id res chain seq x y z
N MET A 1 -7.66 7.12 77.88
CA MET A 1 -8.96 6.83 77.23
C MET A 1 -8.78 6.97 75.73
N ARG A 2 -8.81 5.87 74.94
CA ARG A 2 -9.90 5.44 74.02
C ARG A 2 -10.13 6.46 72.88
N LYS A 3 -10.18 6.14 71.58
CA LYS A 3 -10.18 4.90 70.77
C LYS A 3 -9.88 5.28 69.30
N LEU A 4 -9.11 4.42 68.62
CA LEU A 4 -9.26 3.91 67.24
C LEU A 4 -10.10 4.71 66.22
N ASN A 5 -9.49 5.10 65.09
CA ASN A 5 -10.00 4.79 63.73
C ASN A 5 -8.98 5.33 62.71
N GLY A 6 -8.30 4.54 61.89
CA GLY A 6 -8.85 3.44 61.11
C GLY A 6 -9.09 3.87 59.66
N SER A 7 -8.11 4.53 59.03
CA SER A 7 -8.09 4.71 57.57
C SER A 7 -7.79 3.36 56.93
N ARG A 8 -8.77 2.45 56.98
CA ARG A 8 -8.76 1.27 56.12
C ARG A 8 -8.84 1.79 54.69
N PRO A 9 -7.92 1.45 53.77
CA PRO A 9 -8.20 1.65 52.36
C PRO A 9 -9.54 0.94 52.06
N ARG A 10 -10.46 1.65 51.41
CA ARG A 10 -11.78 1.09 51.07
C ARG A 10 -11.54 -0.19 50.26
N PRO A 11 -12.22 -1.30 50.58
CA PRO A 11 -12.09 -2.53 49.80
C PRO A 11 -12.41 -2.22 48.33
N GLN A 12 -11.55 -2.66 47.41
CA GLN A 12 -11.71 -2.44 45.97
C GLN A 12 -13.06 -2.98 45.44
N SER A 13 -13.69 -3.93 46.14
CA SER A 13 -15.02 -4.47 45.82
C SER A 13 -16.19 -3.53 46.17
N LEU A 14 -15.88 -2.37 46.78
CA LEU A 14 -16.78 -1.23 47.01
C LEU A 14 -16.31 -0.05 46.14
N TYR A 15 -15.68 -0.34 45.00
CA TYR A 15 -15.66 0.54 43.84
C TYR A 15 -16.74 0.03 42.90
N ASP A 16 -17.61 0.96 42.51
CA ASP A 16 -18.93 0.62 42.03
C ASP A 16 -18.83 0.30 40.54
N ASP A 17 -18.64 -0.99 40.21
CA ASP A 17 -18.68 -1.53 38.83
C ASP A 17 -19.81 -0.89 38.02
N GLN A 18 -20.91 -0.56 38.70
CA GLN A 18 -22.13 -0.02 38.15
C GLN A 18 -22.11 1.48 37.82
N ASP A 19 -21.30 2.29 38.50
CA ASP A 19 -21.13 3.69 38.13
C ASP A 19 -19.79 3.96 37.41
N ASP A 20 -18.83 3.02 37.41
CA ASP A 20 -17.74 2.94 36.41
C ASP A 20 -18.31 2.62 35.01
N GLU A 21 -19.26 1.68 34.89
CA GLU A 21 -19.99 1.40 33.64
C GLU A 21 -20.78 2.64 33.17
N LYS A 22 -21.39 3.41 34.10
CA LYS A 22 -22.04 4.68 33.74
C LYS A 22 -21.04 5.76 33.37
N LEU A 23 -19.86 5.79 33.98
CA LEU A 23 -18.78 6.71 33.63
C LEU A 23 -18.28 6.42 32.21
N ASP A 24 -18.08 5.16 31.86
CA ASP A 24 -17.67 4.72 30.53
C ASP A 24 -18.75 5.00 29.48
N LEU A 25 -20.04 4.74 29.79
CA LEU A 25 -21.16 5.11 28.92
C LEU A 25 -21.29 6.63 28.73
N LYS A 26 -20.93 7.43 29.75
CA LYS A 26 -20.91 8.89 29.67
C LYS A 26 -19.70 9.39 28.88
N ILE A 27 -18.56 8.73 28.99
CA ILE A 27 -17.35 9.04 28.21
C ILE A 27 -17.56 8.68 26.73
N ASP A 28 -18.15 7.53 26.42
CA ASP A 28 -18.46 7.11 25.04
C ASP A 28 -19.54 7.96 24.38
N SER A 29 -20.47 8.52 25.17
CA SER A 29 -21.48 9.46 24.65
C SER A 29 -20.99 10.90 24.49
N ILE A 30 -19.94 11.30 25.23
CA ILE A 30 -19.26 12.60 25.07
C ILE A 30 -18.19 12.52 23.97
N ALA A 31 -17.67 11.33 23.67
CA ALA A 31 -16.71 11.11 22.60
C ALA A 31 -17.32 11.52 21.24
N PRO A 32 -16.75 12.53 20.54
CA PRO A 32 -17.28 12.97 19.26
C PRO A 32 -17.15 11.82 18.26
N LYS A 33 -18.28 11.26 17.83
CA LYS A 33 -18.35 10.22 16.81
C LYS A 33 -17.78 10.78 15.50
N LYS A 34 -16.49 10.55 15.24
CA LYS A 34 -15.80 11.02 14.03
C LYS A 34 -16.50 10.40 12.82
N LYS A 35 -17.32 11.19 12.12
CA LYS A 35 -17.85 10.81 10.82
C LYS A 35 -16.67 10.76 9.85
N THR A 36 -16.27 9.56 9.44
CA THR A 36 -15.31 9.43 8.35
C THR A 36 -15.96 10.02 7.10
N PRO A 37 -15.32 11.02 6.45
CA PRO A 37 -15.91 11.61 5.27
C PRO A 37 -15.95 10.56 4.16
N THR A 38 -17.03 10.53 3.37
CA THR A 38 -17.18 9.63 2.19
C THR A 38 -15.96 9.68 1.27
N PHE A 39 -15.28 10.82 1.25
CA PHE A 39 -13.98 11.02 0.61
C PHE A 39 -12.92 9.97 0.96
N VAL A 40 -12.82 9.56 2.22
CA VAL A 40 -11.83 8.56 2.67
C VAL A 40 -12.16 7.18 2.08
N TYR A 41 -13.44 6.81 2.01
CA TYR A 41 -13.84 5.55 1.35
C TYR A 41 -13.46 5.53 -0.13
N VAL A 42 -13.71 6.63 -0.84
CA VAL A 42 -13.32 6.77 -2.26
C VAL A 42 -11.80 6.68 -2.41
N LEU A 43 -11.04 7.39 -1.57
CA LEU A 43 -9.58 7.38 -1.64
C LEU A 43 -9.00 5.98 -1.34
N THR A 44 -9.52 5.29 -0.33
CA THR A 44 -9.11 3.92 0.01
C THR A 44 -9.46 2.94 -1.09
N PHE A 45 -10.63 3.07 -1.72
CA PHE A 45 -11.01 2.23 -2.86
C PHE A 45 -10.06 2.39 -4.05
N PHE A 46 -9.74 3.62 -4.46
CA PHE A 46 -8.76 3.86 -5.52
C PHE A 46 -7.34 3.44 -5.12
N SER A 47 -6.96 3.62 -3.86
CA SER A 47 -5.67 3.12 -3.35
C SER A 47 -5.59 1.60 -3.39
N ALA A 48 -6.69 0.90 -3.07
CA ALA A 48 -6.78 -0.55 -3.16
C ALA A 48 -6.74 -1.03 -4.62
N LEU A 49 -7.44 -0.33 -5.53
CA LEU A 49 -7.36 -0.60 -6.97
C LEU A 49 -5.95 -0.44 -7.52
N GLY A 50 -5.20 0.59 -7.09
CA GLY A 50 -3.80 0.75 -7.48
C GLY A 50 -2.93 -0.44 -7.07
N GLY A 51 -3.05 -0.88 -5.81
CA GLY A 51 -2.36 -2.09 -5.34
C GLY A 51 -2.80 -3.38 -6.04
N PHE A 52 -4.10 -3.49 -6.35
CA PHE A 52 -4.66 -4.62 -7.10
C PHE A 52 -4.12 -4.67 -8.54
N LEU A 53 -4.09 -3.54 -9.26
CA LEU A 53 -3.55 -3.45 -10.63
C LEU A 53 -2.06 -3.80 -10.66
N PHE A 54 -1.29 -3.31 -9.68
CA PHE A 54 0.13 -3.64 -9.54
C PHE A 54 0.36 -5.15 -9.35
N GLY A 55 -0.45 -5.78 -8.49
CA GLY A 55 -0.42 -7.23 -8.29
C GLY A 55 -0.83 -8.00 -9.55
N TYR A 56 -1.86 -7.54 -10.25
CA TYR A 56 -2.31 -8.13 -11.51
C TYR A 56 -1.23 -8.11 -12.59
N ASP A 57 -0.54 -6.99 -12.82
CA ASP A 57 0.54 -6.89 -13.81
C ASP A 57 1.71 -7.82 -13.47
N THR A 58 2.10 -7.87 -12.20
CA THR A 58 3.17 -8.77 -11.74
C THR A 58 2.77 -10.25 -11.91
N GLY A 59 1.49 -10.57 -11.68
CA GLY A 59 0.94 -11.91 -11.90
C GLY A 59 0.88 -12.31 -13.37
N VAL A 60 0.38 -11.42 -14.23
CA VAL A 60 0.28 -11.64 -15.68
C VAL A 60 1.67 -11.79 -16.30
N ILE A 61 2.63 -10.94 -15.95
CA ILE A 61 3.99 -11.06 -16.51
C ILE A 61 4.67 -12.36 -16.04
N SER A 62 4.42 -12.84 -14.82
CA SER A 62 4.90 -14.14 -14.34
C SER A 62 4.33 -15.31 -15.16
N GLY A 63 3.02 -15.32 -15.42
CA GLY A 63 2.38 -16.32 -16.26
C GLY A 63 2.80 -16.25 -17.73
N ALA A 64 2.92 -15.04 -18.28
CA ALA A 64 3.34 -14.81 -19.66
C ALA A 64 4.80 -15.22 -19.89
N MET A 65 5.68 -15.04 -18.90
CA MET A 65 7.11 -15.33 -19.06
C MET A 65 7.39 -16.81 -19.38
N MET A 66 6.55 -17.72 -18.89
CA MET A 66 6.63 -19.15 -19.23
C MET A 66 6.36 -19.42 -20.72
N LEU A 67 5.43 -18.67 -21.33
CA LEU A 67 5.13 -18.74 -22.75
C LEU A 67 6.19 -18.03 -23.59
N LEU A 68 6.61 -16.83 -23.17
CA LEU A 68 7.65 -16.05 -23.86
C LEU A 68 8.98 -16.80 -23.94
N ARG A 69 9.31 -17.64 -22.95
CA ARG A 69 10.50 -18.49 -22.99
C ARG A 69 10.51 -19.41 -24.22
N ASN A 70 9.37 -19.98 -24.56
CA ASN A 70 9.23 -20.91 -25.68
C ASN A 70 9.18 -20.17 -27.02
N GLU A 71 8.49 -19.03 -27.09
CA GLU A 71 8.32 -18.23 -28.32
C GLU A 71 9.59 -17.45 -28.72
N PHE A 72 10.28 -16.83 -27.76
CA PHE A 72 11.46 -15.98 -28.03
C PHE A 72 12.79 -16.71 -27.84
N LEU A 73 12.78 -18.02 -27.58
CA LEU A 73 13.98 -18.82 -27.23
C LEU A 73 14.83 -18.15 -26.13
N LEU A 74 14.17 -17.54 -25.14
CA LEU A 74 14.85 -16.79 -24.08
C LEU A 74 15.60 -17.76 -23.16
N SER A 75 16.91 -17.55 -23.04
CA SER A 75 17.72 -18.24 -22.02
C SER A 75 17.22 -17.86 -20.62
N SER A 76 17.40 -18.76 -19.65
CA SER A 76 17.05 -18.52 -18.24
C SER A 76 17.66 -17.23 -17.68
N VAL A 77 18.85 -16.87 -18.15
CA VAL A 77 19.54 -15.62 -17.80
C VAL A 77 18.75 -14.38 -18.24
N TRP A 78 18.14 -14.41 -19.43
CA TRP A 78 17.37 -13.28 -19.94
C TRP A 78 16.07 -13.07 -19.18
N GLN A 79 15.39 -14.15 -18.81
CA GLN A 79 14.20 -14.08 -17.97
C GLN A 79 14.52 -13.47 -16.60
N ALA A 80 15.60 -13.93 -15.96
CA ALA A 80 16.04 -13.38 -14.68
C ALA A 80 16.42 -11.90 -14.81
N LEU A 81 17.05 -11.49 -15.91
CA LEU A 81 17.37 -10.09 -16.20
C LEU A 81 16.12 -9.19 -16.32
N ILE A 82 15.10 -9.64 -17.05
CA ILE A 82 13.87 -8.86 -17.23
C ILE A 82 13.14 -8.65 -15.89
N VAL A 83 13.11 -9.68 -15.05
CA VAL A 83 12.47 -9.59 -13.73
C VAL A 83 13.32 -8.72 -12.79
N SER A 84 14.63 -8.95 -12.72
CA SER A 84 15.51 -8.21 -11.81
C SER A 84 15.63 -6.73 -12.15
N VAL A 85 15.66 -6.37 -13.44
CA VAL A 85 15.71 -4.96 -13.86
C VAL A 85 14.44 -4.20 -13.48
N THR A 86 13.28 -4.86 -13.51
CA THR A 86 12.01 -4.26 -13.05
C THR A 86 12.12 -3.89 -11.58
N VAL A 87 12.60 -4.83 -10.75
CA VAL A 87 12.74 -4.63 -9.29
C VAL A 87 13.80 -3.59 -8.98
N ALA A 88 14.93 -3.60 -9.71
CA ALA A 88 15.99 -2.61 -9.55
C ALA A 88 15.50 -1.19 -9.90
N ALA A 89 14.77 -1.04 -11.01
CA ALA A 89 14.15 0.23 -11.38
C ALA A 89 13.14 0.67 -10.31
N ALA A 90 12.22 -0.21 -9.90
CA ALA A 90 11.24 0.08 -8.84
C ALA A 90 11.91 0.53 -7.54
N ALA A 91 13.03 -0.09 -7.13
CA ALA A 91 13.76 0.32 -5.94
C ALA A 91 14.31 1.76 -6.06
N VAL A 92 14.89 2.10 -7.21
CA VAL A 92 15.42 3.45 -7.46
C VAL A 92 14.29 4.48 -7.51
N PHE A 93 13.20 4.18 -8.22
CA PHE A 93 12.09 5.11 -8.38
C PHE A 93 11.23 5.23 -7.12
N ALA A 94 11.12 4.20 -6.28
CA ALA A 94 10.44 4.29 -4.99
C ALA A 94 11.13 5.29 -4.03
N LEU A 95 12.48 5.34 -4.04
CA LEU A 95 13.23 6.33 -3.27
C LEU A 95 12.95 7.76 -3.76
N ILE A 96 12.95 7.96 -5.08
CA ILE A 96 12.68 9.26 -5.70
C ILE A 96 11.21 9.67 -5.49
N GLY A 97 10.29 8.72 -5.67
CA GLY A 97 8.85 8.89 -5.54
C GLY A 97 8.43 9.23 -4.11
N GLY A 98 9.11 8.68 -3.10
CA GLY A 98 8.95 9.08 -1.71
C GLY A 98 9.27 10.56 -1.48
N CYS A 99 10.43 11.03 -1.93
CA CYS A 99 10.79 12.45 -1.85
C CYS A 99 9.85 13.35 -2.66
N LEU A 100 9.38 12.87 -3.82
CA LEU A 100 8.47 13.60 -4.69
C LEU A 100 7.06 13.70 -4.07
N ASN A 101 6.61 12.65 -3.39
CA ASN A 101 5.36 12.60 -2.65
C ASN A 101 5.30 13.65 -1.54
N ASP A 102 6.43 13.88 -0.86
CA ASP A 102 6.51 14.85 0.23
C ASP A 102 6.50 16.31 -0.27
N ARG A 103 7.02 16.59 -1.47
CA ARG A 103 7.03 17.95 -2.06
C ARG A 103 5.80 18.30 -2.89
N ALA A 104 5.30 17.37 -3.70
CA ALA A 104 4.20 17.62 -4.65
C ALA A 104 2.83 17.14 -4.13
N GLY A 105 2.80 16.34 -3.06
CA GLY A 105 1.60 15.73 -2.51
C GLY A 105 1.21 14.41 -3.19
N ARG A 106 0.40 13.60 -2.48
CA ARG A 106 0.04 12.22 -2.88
C ARG A 106 -0.67 12.10 -4.24
N ARG A 107 -1.64 12.97 -4.52
CA ARG A 107 -2.49 12.87 -5.73
C ARG A 107 -1.71 12.97 -7.04
N PRO A 108 -0.93 14.04 -7.30
CA PRO A 108 -0.21 14.17 -8.56
C PRO A 108 0.85 13.09 -8.75
N VAL A 109 1.50 12.63 -7.67
CA VAL A 109 2.49 11.56 -7.74
C VAL A 109 1.86 10.24 -8.17
N ILE A 110 0.75 9.84 -7.54
CA ILE A 110 0.01 8.61 -7.94
C ILE A 110 -0.46 8.70 -9.41
N MET A 111 -0.92 9.87 -9.85
CA MET A 111 -1.38 10.07 -11.22
C MET A 111 -0.23 10.00 -12.23
N SER A 112 0.93 10.58 -11.91
CA SER A 112 2.14 10.47 -12.74
C SER A 112 2.67 9.03 -12.84
N ALA A 113 2.70 8.30 -11.72
CA ALA A 113 3.10 6.90 -11.68
C ALA A 113 2.18 6.04 -12.55
N SER A 114 0.87 6.28 -12.49
CA SER A 114 -0.13 5.59 -13.32
C SER A 114 0.09 5.83 -14.82
N ILE A 115 0.45 7.06 -15.21
CA ILE A 115 0.73 7.40 -16.62
C ILE A 115 2.01 6.69 -17.10
N ILE A 116 3.08 6.75 -16.31
CA ILE A 116 4.36 6.09 -16.63
C ILE A 116 4.16 4.57 -16.77
N PHE A 117 3.44 3.97 -15.81
CA PHE A 117 3.08 2.57 -15.81
C PHE A 117 2.30 2.18 -17.08
N THR A 118 1.29 2.98 -17.44
CA THR A 118 0.47 2.72 -18.64
C THR A 118 1.30 2.79 -19.93
N ILE A 119 2.19 3.77 -20.04
CA ILE A 119 3.10 3.90 -21.20
C ILE A 119 4.04 2.70 -21.29
N GLY A 120 4.60 2.27 -20.16
CA GLY A 120 5.46 1.08 -20.10
C GLY A 120 4.71 -0.19 -20.50
N ALA A 121 3.48 -0.37 -20.01
CA ALA A 121 2.61 -1.50 -20.37
C ALA A 121 2.29 -1.52 -21.86
N LEU A 122 1.96 -0.36 -22.45
CA LEU A 122 1.70 -0.25 -23.89
C LEU A 122 2.96 -0.58 -24.72
N CYS A 123 4.13 -0.11 -24.27
CA CYS A 123 5.41 -0.40 -24.92
C CYS A 123 5.71 -1.90 -24.93
N MET A 124 5.41 -2.61 -23.84
CA MET A 124 5.53 -4.07 -23.79
C MET A 124 4.52 -4.79 -24.68
N GLY A 125 3.29 -4.28 -24.78
CA GLY A 125 2.26 -4.87 -25.65
C GLY A 125 2.60 -4.83 -27.14
N ILE A 126 3.41 -3.86 -27.57
CA ILE A 126 3.86 -3.69 -28.96
C ILE A 126 5.25 -4.33 -29.18
N ALA A 127 5.88 -4.85 -28.12
CA ALA A 127 7.25 -5.33 -28.20
C ALA A 127 7.39 -6.53 -29.16
N ARG A 128 8.19 -6.34 -30.21
CA ARG A 128 8.56 -7.41 -31.18
C ARG A 128 9.92 -8.04 -30.88
N ASP A 129 10.71 -7.37 -30.05
CA ASP A 129 12.08 -7.77 -29.69
C ASP A 129 12.25 -7.84 -28.18
N ARG A 130 13.08 -8.77 -27.72
CA ARG A 130 13.43 -8.94 -26.30
C ARG A 130 14.05 -7.69 -25.65
N TYR A 131 14.74 -6.85 -26.43
CA TYR A 131 15.31 -5.59 -25.95
C TYR A 131 14.23 -4.52 -25.70
N LEU A 132 13.20 -4.46 -26.55
CA LEU A 132 12.09 -3.55 -26.36
C LEU A 132 11.23 -3.97 -25.17
N LEU A 133 11.09 -5.28 -24.94
CA LEU A 133 10.44 -5.81 -23.75
C LEU A 133 11.21 -5.48 -22.46
N LEU A 134 12.55 -5.58 -22.49
CA LEU A 134 13.41 -5.15 -21.37
C LEU A 134 13.23 -3.65 -21.08
N ALA A 135 13.28 -2.80 -22.11
CA ALA A 135 13.06 -1.37 -21.96
C ALA A 135 11.66 -1.06 -21.38
N GLY A 136 10.62 -1.77 -21.84
CA GLY A 136 9.27 -1.67 -21.31
C GLY A 136 9.18 -1.97 -19.81
N ARG A 137 9.84 -3.04 -19.31
CA ARG A 137 9.90 -3.33 -17.86
C ARG A 137 10.71 -2.32 -17.06
N VAL A 138 11.70 -1.63 -17.63
CA VAL A 138 12.37 -0.50 -16.96
C VAL A 138 11.39 0.67 -16.78
N VAL A 139 10.63 1.00 -17.82
CA VAL A 139 9.63 2.07 -17.78
C VAL A 139 8.50 1.72 -16.81
N VAL A 140 8.01 0.48 -16.81
CA VAL A 140 7.03 0.02 -15.82
C VAL A 140 7.60 0.07 -14.41
N GLY A 141 8.86 -0.36 -14.22
CA GLY A 141 9.59 -0.23 -12.97
C GLY A 141 9.62 1.21 -12.44
N ALA A 142 9.65 2.21 -13.31
CA ALA A 142 9.59 3.61 -12.92
C ALA A 142 8.19 4.10 -12.48
N GLY A 143 7.14 3.42 -12.91
CA GLY A 143 5.75 3.69 -12.53
C GLY A 143 5.29 2.93 -11.28
N ILE A 144 6.17 2.11 -10.69
CA ILE A 144 5.97 1.35 -9.45
C ILE A 144 6.59 2.13 -8.30
#